data_AF-A0A7W9ULJ5-F1
#
_entry.id   AF-A0A7W9ULJ5-F1
#
_cell.length_a   1.000
_cell.length_b   1.000
_cell.length_c   1.000
_cell.angle_alpha   90.00
_cell.angle_beta   90.00
_cell.angle_gamma   90.00
#
_symmetry.space_group_name_H-M   'P 1'
#
loop_
_entity.id
_entity.type
_entity.pdbx_description
1 polymer ?
#
loop_
_entity_poly.entity_id
_entity_poly.type
_entity_poly.pdbx_seq_one_letter_code
_entity_poly.pdbx_strand_id
1 'polypeptide(L)'
;MRDYITAWHAIIVVEQHRDAEIAALRQQIDTATARAATDIAAQQHTQARSAATIRDEGHNESQIAQLLEITPKQARKLLTAAPKTTPIGADTNRPRRPARRIPAQRRTSPGDSATRADTSQHAVRETLNPEPGRDT
;
A
#
# COMPACT_ATOMS: atom_id res chain seq x y z
N MET A 1 -7.69 -70.19 -21.88
CA MET A 1 -7.14 -69.77 -20.56
C MET A 1 -6.02 -68.74 -20.71
N ARG A 2 -5.03 -68.95 -21.60
CA ARG A 2 -3.95 -67.98 -21.86
C ARG A 2 -4.45 -66.62 -22.38
N ASP A 3 -5.44 -66.63 -23.26
CA ASP A 3 -6.02 -65.39 -23.81
C ASP A 3 -6.78 -64.59 -22.75
N TYR A 4 -7.45 -65.27 -21.83
CA TYR A 4 -8.13 -64.64 -20.69
C TYR A 4 -7.12 -63.92 -19.77
N ILE A 5 -6.02 -64.58 -19.40
CA ILE A 5 -4.97 -63.97 -18.56
C ILE A 5 -4.33 -62.77 -19.28
N THR A 6 -4.11 -62.88 -20.60
CA THR A 6 -3.55 -61.80 -21.41
C THR A 6 -4.49 -60.60 -21.47
N ALA A 7 -5.78 -60.83 -21.73
CA ALA A 7 -6.79 -59.78 -21.75
C ALA A 7 -6.96 -59.12 -20.38
N TRP A 8 -6.93 -59.90 -19.30
CA TRP A 8 -6.99 -59.39 -17.94
C TRP A 8 -5.79 -58.47 -17.62
N HIS A 9 -4.57 -58.89 -17.95
CA HIS A 9 -3.40 -58.01 -17.81
C HIS A 9 -3.51 -56.75 -18.65
N ALA A 10 -4.00 -56.85 -19.89
CA ALA A 10 -4.17 -55.68 -20.76
C ALA A 10 -5.15 -54.66 -20.16
N ILE A 11 -6.24 -55.11 -19.53
CA ILE A 11 -7.19 -54.22 -18.84
C ILE A 11 -6.48 -53.47 -17.70
N ILE A 12 -5.71 -54.17 -16.87
CA ILE A 12 -4.98 -53.56 -15.75
C ILE A 12 -4.01 -52.49 -16.25
N VAL A 13 -3.28 -52.76 -17.34
CA VAL A 13 -2.34 -51.78 -17.91
C VAL A 13 -3.08 -50.53 -18.38
N VAL A 14 -4.24 -50.70 -19.05
CA VAL A 14 -5.07 -49.57 -19.49
C VAL A 14 -5.61 -48.78 -18.29
N GLU A 15 -6.06 -49.45 -17.23
CA GLU A 15 -6.56 -48.79 -16.02
C GLU A 15 -5.45 -48.00 -15.30
N GLN A 16 -4.27 -48.60 -15.15
CA GLN A 16 -3.11 -47.93 -14.56
C GLN A 16 -2.70 -46.70 -15.37
N HIS A 17 -2.69 -46.81 -16.69
CA HIS A 17 -2.38 -45.68 -17.58
C HIS A 17 -3.40 -44.56 -17.41
N ARG A 18 -4.69 -44.88 -17.50
CA ARG A 18 -5.78 -43.92 -17.30
C ARG A 18 -5.65 -43.21 -15.95
N ASP A 19 -5.42 -43.95 -14.88
CA ASP A 19 -5.36 -43.39 -13.53
C ASP A 19 -4.12 -42.49 -13.35
N ALA A 20 -2.98 -42.86 -13.97
CA ALA A 20 -1.78 -42.02 -14.01
C ALA A 20 -2.01 -40.73 -14.80
N GLU A 21 -2.66 -40.79 -15.96
CA GLU A 21 -3.01 -39.60 -16.75
C GLU A 21 -3.96 -38.68 -16.00
N ILE A 22 -5.00 -39.23 -15.35
CA ILE A 22 -5.93 -38.45 -14.52
C ILE A 22 -5.19 -37.76 -13.38
N ALA A 23 -4.28 -38.47 -12.71
CA ALA A 23 -3.47 -37.89 -11.63
C ALA A 23 -2.60 -36.73 -12.14
N ALA A 24 -1.95 -36.90 -13.29
CA ALA A 24 -1.13 -35.86 -13.91
C ALA A 24 -1.96 -34.63 -14.30
N LEU A 25 -3.13 -34.82 -14.91
CA LEU A 25 -4.02 -33.72 -15.28
C LEU A 25 -4.54 -32.95 -14.06
N ARG A 26 -4.91 -33.65 -12.99
CA ARG A 26 -5.30 -33.00 -11.73
C ARG A 26 -4.18 -32.15 -11.16
N GLN A 27 -2.95 -32.67 -11.15
CA GLN A 27 -1.79 -31.90 -10.71
C GLN A 27 -1.55 -30.64 -11.56
N GLN A 28 -1.75 -30.73 -12.87
CA GLN A 28 -1.65 -29.56 -13.76
C GLN A 28 -2.73 -28.51 -13.46
N ILE A 29 -3.97 -28.94 -13.23
CA ILE A 29 -5.08 -28.05 -12.85
C ILE A 29 -4.76 -27.35 -11.52
N ASP A 30 -4.29 -28.08 -10.52
CA ASP A 30 -3.95 -27.51 -9.22
C ASP A 30 -2.84 -26.46 -9.34
N THR A 31 -1.81 -26.77 -10.14
CA THR A 31 -0.70 -25.85 -10.41
C THR A 31 -1.17 -24.58 -11.12
N ALA A 32 -1.98 -24.73 -12.17
CA ALA A 32 -2.54 -23.60 -12.91
C ALA A 32 -3.44 -22.74 -12.01
N THR A 33 -4.24 -23.37 -11.16
CA THR A 33 -5.12 -22.69 -10.19
C THR A 33 -4.32 -21.90 -9.16
N ALA A 34 -3.27 -22.50 -8.59
CA ALA A 34 -2.40 -21.82 -7.62
C ALA A 34 -1.67 -20.62 -8.23
N ARG A 35 -1.18 -20.76 -9.47
CA ARG A 35 -0.57 -19.66 -10.22
C ARG A 35 -1.57 -18.54 -10.47
N ALA A 36 -2.75 -18.86 -11.01
CA ALA A 36 -3.80 -17.88 -11.27
C ALA A 36 -4.24 -17.15 -9.98
N ALA A 37 -4.37 -17.87 -8.86
CA ALA A 37 -4.70 -17.26 -7.57
C ALA A 37 -3.63 -16.26 -7.12
N THR A 38 -2.35 -16.58 -7.33
CA THR A 38 -1.23 -15.68 -7.04
C THR A 38 -1.27 -14.43 -7.91
N ASP A 39 -1.49 -14.61 -9.22
CA ASP A 39 -1.56 -13.50 -10.18
C ASP A 39 -2.76 -12.58 -9.85
N ILE A 40 -3.92 -13.16 -9.56
CA ILE A 40 -5.12 -12.41 -9.14
C ILE A 40 -4.85 -11.61 -7.86
N ALA A 41 -4.20 -12.21 -6.86
CA ALA A 41 -3.88 -11.51 -5.62
C ALA A 41 -2.92 -10.33 -5.85
N ALA A 42 -1.91 -10.50 -6.71
CA ALA A 42 -0.98 -9.43 -7.07
C ALA A 42 -1.69 -8.27 -7.79
N GLN A 43 -2.62 -8.58 -8.71
CA GLN A 43 -3.41 -7.56 -9.41
C GLN A 43 -4.37 -6.84 -8.46
N GLN A 44 -5.05 -7.57 -7.56
CA GLN A 44 -5.94 -6.97 -6.57
C GLN A 44 -5.18 -6.02 -5.63
N HIS A 45 -3.97 -6.39 -5.21
CA HIS A 45 -3.12 -5.52 -4.40
C HIS A 45 -2.70 -4.25 -5.16
N THR A 46 -2.35 -4.39 -6.44
CA THR A 46 -2.03 -3.24 -7.31
C THR A 46 -3.25 -2.32 -7.47
N GLN A 47 -4.43 -2.87 -7.73
CA GLN A 47 -5.69 -2.12 -7.83
C GLN A 47 -6.02 -1.39 -6.52
N ALA A 48 -5.86 -2.05 -5.37
CA ALA A 48 -6.11 -1.45 -4.06
C ALA A 48 -5.17 -0.26 -3.80
N ARG A 49 -3.89 -0.38 -4.16
CA ARG A 49 -2.93 0.72 -4.06
C ARG A 49 -3.32 1.89 -4.96
N SER A 50 -3.66 1.63 -6.23
CA SER A 50 -4.11 2.69 -7.14
C SER A 50 -5.37 3.39 -6.64
N ALA A 51 -6.35 2.64 -6.14
CA ALA A 51 -7.58 3.20 -5.56
C ALA A 51 -7.29 4.08 -4.34
N ALA A 52 -6.30 3.72 -3.50
CA ALA A 52 -5.87 4.57 -2.40
C ALA A 52 -5.19 5.86 -2.88
N THR A 53 -4.34 5.81 -3.91
CA THR A 53 -3.75 7.02 -4.49
C THR A 53 -4.83 7.99 -5.00
N ILE A 54 -5.85 7.49 -5.70
CA ILE A 54 -6.97 8.32 -6.18
C ILE A 54 -7.77 8.91 -5.01
N ARG A 55 -7.94 8.16 -3.92
CA ARG A 55 -8.56 8.66 -2.69
C ARG A 55 -7.73 9.76 -2.03
N ASP A 56 -6.41 9.60 -1.99
CA ASP A 56 -5.48 10.57 -1.43
C ASP A 56 -5.47 11.89 -2.24
N GLU A 57 -5.82 11.83 -3.53
CA GLU A 57 -6.08 13.01 -4.39
C GLU A 57 -7.42 13.71 -4.10
N GLY A 58 -8.23 13.20 -3.15
CA GLY A 58 -9.47 13.83 -2.69
C GLY A 58 -10.75 13.25 -3.27
N HIS A 59 -10.67 12.20 -4.09
CA HIS A 59 -11.87 11.55 -4.63
C HIS A 59 -12.60 10.75 -3.54
N ASN A 60 -13.92 10.86 -3.51
CA ASN A 60 -14.75 10.04 -2.63
C ASN A 60 -15.00 8.64 -3.22
N GLU A 61 -15.49 7.71 -2.41
CA GLU A 61 -15.75 6.32 -2.79
C GLU A 61 -16.64 6.19 -4.03
N SER A 62 -17.65 7.07 -4.19
CA SER A 62 -18.56 7.05 -5.33
C SER A 62 -17.88 7.53 -6.61
N GLN A 63 -17.02 8.55 -6.52
CA GLN A 63 -16.22 9.04 -7.64
C GLN A 63 -15.19 7.99 -8.08
N ILE A 64 -14.56 7.31 -7.12
CA ILE A 64 -13.64 6.20 -7.39
C ILE A 64 -14.38 5.04 -8.06
N ALA A 65 -15.58 4.69 -7.59
CA ALA A 65 -16.41 3.66 -8.20
C ALA A 65 -16.76 4.01 -9.66
N GLN A 66 -17.12 5.27 -9.92
CA GLN A 66 -17.41 5.75 -11.26
C GLN A 66 -16.17 5.75 -12.16
N LEU A 67 -15.04 6.25 -11.67
CA LEU A 67 -13.77 6.33 -12.42
C LEU A 67 -13.23 4.94 -12.79
N LEU A 68 -13.35 3.98 -11.89
CA LEU A 68 -12.91 2.60 -12.11
C LEU A 68 -13.97 1.73 -12.79
N GLU A 69 -15.13 2.29 -13.13
CA GLU A 69 -16.27 1.56 -13.70
C GLU A 69 -16.67 0.31 -12.88
N ILE A 70 -16.64 0.43 -11.56
CA ILE A 70 -16.97 -0.64 -10.62
C ILE A 70 -18.16 -0.24 -9.73
N THR A 71 -18.73 -1.23 -9.06
CA THR A 71 -19.77 -0.96 -8.07
C THR A 71 -19.18 -0.22 -6.85
N PRO A 72 -19.95 0.64 -6.16
CA PRO A 72 -19.50 1.28 -4.91
C PRO A 72 -19.04 0.27 -3.86
N LYS A 73 -19.72 -0.89 -3.78
CA LYS A 73 -19.31 -2.00 -2.90
C LYS A 73 -17.92 -2.54 -3.23
N GLN A 74 -17.57 -2.64 -4.52
CA GLN A 74 -16.23 -3.06 -4.94
C GLN A 74 -15.20 -1.98 -4.66
N ALA A 75 -15.52 -0.70 -4.89
CA ALA A 75 -14.65 0.43 -4.52
C ALA A 75 -14.35 0.43 -3.02
N ARG A 76 -15.37 0.24 -2.17
CA ARG A 76 -15.21 0.07 -0.72
C ARG A 76 -14.29 -1.09 -0.37
N LYS A 77 -14.46 -2.23 -1.03
CA LYS A 77 -13.62 -3.41 -0.81
C LYS A 77 -12.16 -3.12 -1.16
N LEU A 78 -11.89 -2.47 -2.29
CA LEU A 78 -10.54 -2.06 -2.70
C LEU A 78 -9.92 -1.09 -1.69
N LEU A 79 -10.66 -0.07 -1.27
CA LEU A 79 -10.19 0.92 -0.29
C LEU A 79 -9.97 0.32 1.10
N THR A 80 -10.74 -0.71 1.47
CA THR A 80 -10.55 -1.45 2.74
C THR A 80 -9.34 -2.38 2.66
N ALA A 81 -9.10 -2.97 1.50
CA ALA A 81 -7.94 -3.81 1.23
C ALA A 81 -6.65 -3.01 1.00
N ALA A 82 -6.77 -1.70 0.75
CA ALA A 82 -5.63 -0.85 0.52
C ALA A 82 -4.79 -0.70 1.79
N PRO A 83 -3.45 -0.76 1.68
CA PRO A 83 -2.57 -0.48 2.80
C PRO A 83 -2.80 0.96 3.26
N LYS A 84 -2.99 1.16 4.56
CA LYS A 84 -3.11 2.50 5.15
C LYS A 84 -1.82 3.26 4.89
N THR A 85 -1.82 4.16 3.90
CA THR A 85 -0.77 5.14 3.71
C THR A 85 -0.76 6.02 4.96
N THR A 86 0.16 5.72 5.88
CA THR A 86 0.51 6.68 6.92
C THR A 86 1.14 7.86 6.20
N PRO A 87 0.57 9.08 6.28
CA PRO A 87 1.17 10.22 5.62
C PRO A 87 2.60 10.35 6.12
N ILE A 88 3.54 10.33 5.18
CA ILE A 88 4.95 10.65 5.42
C ILE A 88 4.97 12.08 5.93
N GLY A 89 5.14 12.20 7.25
CA GLY A 89 4.90 13.42 8.03
C GLY A 89 4.91 13.15 9.54
N ALA A 90 4.76 11.89 9.99
CA ALA A 90 5.08 11.48 11.35
C ALA A 90 6.58 11.16 11.49
N ASP A 91 7.39 12.21 11.57
CA ASP A 91 8.74 12.17 12.13
C ASP A 91 8.63 11.87 13.64
N THR A 92 8.45 10.60 14.02
CA THR A 92 8.50 10.17 15.43
C THR A 92 9.40 8.95 15.66
N ASN A 93 10.38 8.71 14.77
CA ASN A 93 11.41 7.72 15.06
C ASN A 93 12.82 8.19 14.72
N ARG A 94 13.21 9.34 15.29
CA ARG A 94 14.62 9.64 15.53
C ARG A 94 15.02 8.96 16.84
N PRO A 95 15.88 7.94 16.86
CA PRO A 95 16.44 7.44 18.11
C PRO A 95 17.24 8.58 18.76
N ARG A 96 16.76 9.05 19.91
CA ARG A 96 17.35 10.11 20.71
C ARG A 96 18.71 9.63 21.21
N ARG A 97 19.76 10.00 20.48
CA ARG A 97 21.16 9.75 20.84
C ARG A 97 21.42 10.40 22.22
N PRO A 98 21.82 9.66 23.27
CA PRO A 98 22.10 10.26 24.56
C PRO A 98 23.34 11.14 24.44
N ALA A 99 23.20 12.43 24.73
CA ALA A 99 24.30 13.37 24.87
C ALA A 99 25.20 12.90 26.03
N ARG A 100 26.34 12.29 25.70
CA ARG A 100 27.35 11.91 26.69
C ARG A 100 28.19 13.14 27.00
N ARG A 101 28.04 13.59 28.25
CA ARG A 101 28.69 14.71 28.94
C ARG A 101 30.18 14.87 28.55
N ILE A 102 30.55 16.07 28.12
CA ILE A 102 31.94 16.54 28.11
C ILE A 102 32.23 17.12 29.51
N PRO A 103 33.29 16.70 30.21
CA PRO A 103 33.63 17.24 31.52
C PRO A 103 34.20 18.64 31.42
N ALA A 104 33.79 19.48 32.37
CA ALA A 104 34.19 20.87 32.51
C ALA A 104 35.71 21.01 32.72
N GLN A 105 36.36 21.81 31.88
CA GLN A 105 37.65 22.42 32.21
C GLN A 105 37.48 23.92 32.39
N ARG A 106 37.67 24.33 33.64
CA ARG A 106 37.99 25.68 34.11
C ARG A 106 39.13 26.28 33.27
N ARG A 107 39.00 27.55 32.84
CA ARG A 107 39.88 28.67 33.24
C ARG A 107 39.58 29.99 32.48
N THR A 108 39.51 31.08 33.27
CA THR A 108 39.87 32.50 33.02
C THR A 108 39.07 33.29 31.96
N SER A 109 38.13 34.20 32.30
CA SER A 109 38.27 35.60 32.80
C SER A 109 38.50 36.63 31.64
N PRO A 110 38.26 37.94 31.84
CA PRO A 110 37.03 38.66 31.50
C PRO A 110 37.28 39.74 30.42
N GLY A 111 36.25 40.21 29.72
CA GLY A 111 36.44 41.31 28.77
C GLY A 111 35.16 41.81 28.14
N ASP A 112 34.90 43.09 28.38
CA ASP A 112 33.87 43.95 27.83
C ASP A 112 33.52 43.72 26.34
N SER A 113 32.25 43.85 26.00
CA SER A 113 31.79 44.93 25.10
C SER A 113 30.27 44.90 24.92
N ALA A 114 29.65 46.00 25.34
CA ALA A 114 28.27 46.35 25.05
C ALA A 114 28.11 46.88 23.63
N THR A 115 27.05 46.50 22.92
CA THR A 115 26.34 47.27 21.86
C THR A 115 25.08 46.46 21.51
N ARG A 116 23.84 46.81 21.87
CA ARG A 116 22.98 47.98 21.52
C ARG A 116 22.77 48.19 20.02
N ALA A 117 21.65 47.68 19.52
CA ALA A 117 20.77 48.22 18.47
C ALA A 117 19.50 47.34 18.53
N ASP A 118 18.32 47.78 18.95
CA ASP A 118 17.50 48.94 18.59
C ASP A 118 17.09 48.99 17.12
N THR A 119 15.85 49.41 16.91
CA THR A 119 15.02 49.51 15.68
C THR A 119 13.99 48.37 15.60
N SER A 120 12.77 48.53 16.14
CA SER A 120 11.64 49.32 15.59
C SER A 120 11.20 48.82 14.20
N GLN A 121 9.94 48.73 13.79
CA GLN A 121 8.61 49.04 14.31
C GLN A 121 7.61 48.53 13.23
N HIS A 122 6.32 48.72 13.49
CA HIS A 122 5.18 48.69 12.56
C HIS A 122 4.58 47.30 12.25
N ALA A 123 3.41 46.90 12.77
CA ALA A 123 2.08 47.54 12.72
C ALA A 123 1.65 47.80 11.25
N VAL A 124 0.48 47.43 10.74
CA VAL A 124 -0.87 47.51 11.29
C VAL A 124 -1.85 46.80 10.32
N ARG A 125 -2.95 46.28 10.88
CA ARG A 125 -4.35 46.25 10.38
C ARG A 125 -4.70 45.43 9.12
N GLU A 126 -5.60 44.44 9.19
CA GLU A 126 -7.05 44.48 9.51
C GLU A 126 -7.91 44.95 8.33
N THR A 127 -8.59 44.02 7.64
CA THR A 127 -10.03 44.03 7.21
C THR A 127 -10.27 42.81 6.28
N LEU A 128 -11.00 41.76 6.68
CA LEU A 128 -12.46 41.54 6.55
C LEU A 128 -13.03 41.70 5.12
N ASN A 129 -13.33 40.53 4.50
CA ASN A 129 -14.43 40.07 3.60
C ASN A 129 -15.48 41.10 3.07
N PRO A 130 -16.29 40.85 2.00
CA PRO A 130 -16.61 39.58 1.29
C PRO A 130 -16.79 39.67 -0.26
N GLU A 131 -17.24 38.55 -0.88
CA GLU A 131 -17.74 38.42 -2.27
C GLU A 131 -18.89 39.38 -2.64
N PRO A 132 -19.18 39.55 -3.96
CA PRO A 132 -20.45 39.01 -4.46
C PRO A 132 -20.38 38.40 -5.87
N GLY A 133 -21.25 37.40 -6.13
CA GLY A 133 -21.42 36.74 -7.42
C GLY A 133 -22.08 37.58 -8.51
N ARG A 134 -22.15 37.01 -9.72
CA ARG A 134 -23.10 37.40 -10.77
C ARG A 134 -23.44 36.22 -11.68
N ASP A 135 -24.75 35.98 -11.76
CA ASP A 135 -25.44 35.30 -12.84
C ASP A 135 -25.14 35.96 -14.20
N THR A 136 -25.00 35.12 -15.23
CA THR A 136 -25.48 35.37 -16.60
C THR A 136 -25.70 34.03 -17.29
#